data_AF-A0A6J1N4Z8-F1
#
_entry.id   AF-A0A6J1N4Z8-F1
#
_cell.length_a   1.000
_cell.length_b   1.000
_cell.length_c   1.000
_cell.angle_alpha   90.00
_cell.angle_beta   90.00
_cell.angle_gamma   90.00
#
_symmetry.space_group_name_H-M   'P 1'
#
loop_
_entity.id
_entity.type
_entity.pdbx_description
1 polymer ?
#
loop_
_entity_poly.entity_id
_entity_poly.type
_entity_poly.pdbx_seq_one_letter_code
_entity_poly.pdbx_strand_id
1 'polypeptide(L)'
;MDKKLNITDIYSMYRRWVISNPGVVTDVETVVTWSSYFVAGKINKSPIISELVYSLSKLLSLFNDRIIQEAYGNDIQHYGLQQQIKLLLTIIHYCEVFVELVVKNRWGNKGKWTVATFLQIFKCSSAIILLYRFKELPIQHPPVPTLQRKKIIEGIDTDNKSNSFFTLRRSGRVLRRVDGAPPIALRDWEPINAKDDLPMNIDIKDLMQAELLHILKPVIHLAAMRLFGTKSWKQWLVALGIDLMSFRLYNQQFKVLSHEQRLEISRRKLGLVLYLLRSPMYNGYSQRVIEETLQSASSKIPMMSFICGPIIQYLSHWQDIYFYMWAS
;
A
#
# COMPACT_ATOMS: atom_id res chain seq x y z
N MET A 1 14.36 -19.12 41.47
CA MET A 1 14.86 -20.01 40.40
C MET A 1 14.49 -19.35 39.08
N ASP A 2 15.32 -18.42 38.63
CA ASP A 2 15.08 -17.69 37.39
C ASP A 2 15.47 -18.60 36.23
N LYS A 3 14.49 -19.28 35.65
CA LYS A 3 14.65 -19.92 34.34
C LYS A 3 15.04 -18.82 33.36
N LYS A 4 16.31 -18.82 32.92
CA LYS A 4 16.75 -18.01 31.78
C LYS A 4 15.90 -18.43 30.58
N LEU A 5 14.85 -17.68 30.31
CA LEU A 5 13.98 -17.90 29.16
C LEU A 5 14.85 -17.77 27.91
N ASN A 6 14.91 -18.84 27.13
CA ASN A 6 15.69 -18.84 25.90
C ASN A 6 14.93 -18.03 24.84
N ILE A 7 15.64 -17.35 23.94
CA ILE A 7 15.03 -16.50 22.89
C ILE A 7 14.07 -17.32 22.02
N THR A 8 14.40 -18.60 21.80
CA THR A 8 13.57 -19.58 21.10
C THR A 8 12.23 -19.83 21.81
N ASP A 9 12.23 -19.87 23.13
CA ASP A 9 11.04 -20.14 23.93
C ASP A 9 10.09 -18.95 23.86
N ILE A 10 10.63 -17.74 24.01
CA ILE A 10 9.89 -16.47 23.88
C ILE A 10 9.27 -16.37 22.48
N TYR A 11 10.03 -16.67 21.44
CA TYR A 11 9.51 -16.68 20.07
C TYR A 11 8.37 -17.68 19.89
N SER A 12 8.50 -18.89 20.45
CA SER A 12 7.45 -19.91 20.35
C SER A 12 6.17 -19.53 21.11
N MET A 13 6.29 -18.82 22.23
CA MET A 13 5.16 -18.29 23.00
C MET A 13 4.47 -17.17 22.23
N TYR A 14 5.25 -16.24 21.68
CA TYR A 14 4.74 -15.16 20.83
C TYR A 14 4.01 -15.71 19.62
N ARG A 15 4.61 -16.67 18.90
CA ARG A 15 3.99 -17.32 17.73
C ARG A 15 2.63 -17.92 18.09
N ARG A 16 2.54 -18.67 19.19
CA ARG A 16 1.29 -19.25 19.68
C ARG A 16 0.26 -18.17 20.02
N TRP A 17 0.68 -17.09 20.68
CA TRP A 17 -0.19 -15.97 21.02
C TRP A 17 -0.77 -15.29 19.77
N VAL A 18 0.07 -14.97 18.78
CA VAL A 18 -0.34 -14.34 17.52
C VAL A 18 -1.36 -15.20 16.77
N ILE A 19 -1.10 -16.51 16.69
CA ILE A 19 -2.01 -17.46 16.02
C ILE A 19 -3.35 -17.53 16.78
N SER A 20 -3.32 -17.58 18.11
CA SER A 20 -4.55 -17.70 18.92
C SER A 20 -5.45 -16.46 18.90
N ASN A 21 -4.89 -15.27 18.66
CA ASN A 21 -5.61 -14.00 18.81
C ASN A 21 -5.33 -13.01 17.65
N PRO A 22 -5.69 -13.36 16.39
CA PRO A 22 -5.36 -12.54 15.23
C PRO A 22 -6.01 -11.14 15.25
N GLY A 23 -7.19 -11.00 15.86
CA GLY A 23 -7.90 -9.73 16.01
C GLY A 23 -7.20 -8.77 16.99
N VAL A 24 -6.82 -9.27 18.17
CA VAL A 24 -6.10 -8.47 19.18
C VAL A 24 -4.77 -7.97 18.63
N VAL A 25 -4.07 -8.79 17.84
CA VAL A 25 -2.82 -8.39 17.19
C VAL A 25 -3.05 -7.19 16.26
N THR A 26 -4.15 -7.19 15.49
CA THR A 26 -4.49 -6.04 14.63
C THR A 26 -4.78 -4.78 15.45
N ASP A 27 -5.50 -4.90 16.55
CA ASP A 27 -5.80 -3.76 17.42
C ASP A 27 -4.51 -3.19 18.02
N VAL A 28 -3.61 -4.04 18.52
CA VAL A 28 -2.29 -3.61 19.01
C VAL A 28 -1.48 -2.91 17.91
N GLU A 29 -1.44 -3.46 16.70
CA GLU A 29 -0.74 -2.85 15.56
C GLU A 29 -1.32 -1.47 15.21
N THR A 30 -2.64 -1.31 15.24
CA THR A 30 -3.28 -0.01 15.00
C THR A 30 -2.92 0.98 16.09
N VAL A 31 -3.03 0.61 17.37
CA VAL A 31 -2.66 1.49 18.49
C VAL A 31 -1.20 1.93 18.41
N VAL A 32 -0.28 1.02 18.07
CA VAL A 32 1.15 1.34 17.89
C VAL A 32 1.36 2.27 16.69
N THR A 33 0.65 2.05 15.58
CA THR A 33 0.75 2.93 14.40
C THR A 33 0.26 4.33 14.74
N TRP A 34 -0.89 4.45 15.40
CA TRP A 34 -1.48 5.75 15.76
C TRP A 34 -0.66 6.47 16.83
N SER A 35 -0.08 5.74 17.78
CA SER A 35 0.79 6.33 18.80
C SER A 35 2.03 6.97 18.18
N SER A 36 2.59 6.40 17.10
CA SER A 36 3.70 7.01 16.36
C SER A 36 3.37 8.43 15.88
N TYR A 37 2.16 8.63 15.33
CA TYR A 37 1.71 9.94 14.87
C TYR A 37 1.48 10.93 16.02
N PHE A 38 0.96 10.46 17.16
CA PHE A 38 0.82 11.30 18.35
C PHE A 38 2.16 11.70 18.96
N VAL A 39 3.15 10.78 18.96
CA VAL A 39 4.51 11.05 19.44
C VAL A 39 5.19 12.11 18.56
N ALA A 40 4.99 12.05 17.24
CA ALA A 40 5.47 13.06 16.28
C ALA A 40 4.89 14.46 16.56
N GLY A 41 3.63 14.53 16.99
CA GLY A 41 2.91 15.78 17.24
C GLY A 41 3.28 16.48 18.55
N LYS A 42 3.54 15.72 19.63
CA LYS A 42 3.57 16.29 20.99
C LYS A 42 4.91 16.15 21.73
N ILE A 43 5.70 15.09 21.47
CA ILE A 43 6.78 14.68 22.38
C ILE A 43 8.18 14.80 21.77
N ASN A 44 8.34 14.88 20.44
CA ASN A 44 9.67 15.08 19.86
C ASN A 44 9.67 15.89 18.56
N LYS A 45 10.51 16.95 18.49
CA LYS A 45 10.70 17.79 17.30
C LYS A 45 11.45 17.08 16.15
N SER A 46 11.82 15.81 16.31
CA SER A 46 12.67 15.09 15.37
C SER A 46 11.85 14.09 14.53
N PRO A 47 11.64 14.38 13.23
CA PRO A 47 10.85 13.50 12.33
C PRO A 47 11.47 12.11 12.15
N ILE A 48 12.75 11.93 12.48
CA ILE A 48 13.45 10.64 12.38
C ILE A 48 12.85 9.60 13.32
N ILE A 49 12.51 9.99 14.54
CA ILE A 49 12.05 9.04 15.58
C ILE A 49 10.63 8.57 15.26
N SER A 50 9.76 9.47 14.82
CA SER A 50 8.41 9.11 14.40
C SER A 50 8.41 8.17 13.19
N GLU A 51 9.29 8.42 12.21
CA GLU A 51 9.43 7.51 11.07
C GLU A 51 10.06 6.17 11.44
N LEU A 52 10.97 6.13 12.42
CA LEU A 52 11.51 4.87 12.93
C LEU A 52 10.41 4.03 13.60
N VAL A 53 9.60 4.65 14.47
CA VAL A 53 8.50 3.95 15.14
C VAL A 53 7.46 3.48 14.12
N TYR A 54 7.15 4.32 13.12
CA TYR A 54 6.25 3.96 12.03
C TYR A 54 6.76 2.77 11.20
N SER A 55 8.00 2.85 10.69
CA SER A 55 8.60 1.78 9.87
C SER A 55 8.72 0.47 10.66
N LEU A 56 9.14 0.52 11.93
CA LEU A 56 9.22 -0.65 12.80
C LEU A 56 7.84 -1.28 13.04
N SER A 57 6.81 -0.47 13.27
CA SER A 57 5.44 -0.95 13.44
C SER A 57 4.93 -1.67 12.19
N LYS A 58 5.21 -1.14 10.99
CA LYS A 58 4.84 -1.79 9.73
C LYS A 58 5.62 -3.07 9.46
N LEU A 59 6.91 -3.12 9.79
CA LEU A 59 7.70 -4.35 9.71
C LEU A 59 7.20 -5.42 10.68
N LEU A 60 6.82 -5.05 11.89
CA LEU A 60 6.21 -5.97 12.86
C LEU A 60 4.87 -6.50 12.35
N SER A 61 4.04 -5.63 11.78
CA SER A 61 2.76 -6.03 11.18
C SER A 61 2.97 -7.03 10.03
N LEU A 62 3.96 -6.78 9.16
CA LEU A 62 4.35 -7.70 8.08
C LEU A 62 4.84 -9.05 8.62
N PHE A 63 5.58 -9.05 9.73
CA PHE A 63 6.05 -10.26 10.38
C PHE A 63 4.90 -11.07 10.99
N ASN A 64 3.95 -10.41 11.65
CA ASN A 64 2.76 -11.04 12.22
C ASN A 64 1.87 -11.63 11.13
N ASP A 65 1.66 -10.88 10.05
CA ASP A 65 0.94 -11.35 8.87
C ASP A 65 1.56 -12.64 8.32
N ARG A 66 2.90 -12.71 8.26
CA ARG A 66 3.60 -13.91 7.82
C ARG A 66 3.39 -15.10 8.76
N ILE A 67 3.42 -14.89 10.07
CA ILE A 67 3.15 -15.95 11.06
C ILE A 67 1.74 -16.52 10.86
N ILE A 68 0.76 -15.65 10.63
CA ILE A 68 -0.64 -16.04 10.43
C ILE A 68 -0.81 -16.78 9.10
N GLN A 69 -0.19 -16.31 8.02
CA GLN A 69 -0.16 -17.01 6.73
C GLN A 69 0.41 -18.43 6.86
N GLU A 70 1.53 -18.59 7.58
CA GLU A 70 2.15 -19.90 7.77
C GLU A 70 1.29 -20.85 8.63
N ALA A 71 0.48 -20.30 9.54
CA ALA A 71 -0.36 -21.08 10.45
C ALA A 71 -1.72 -21.47 9.86
N TYR A 72 -2.32 -20.60 9.05
CA TYR A 72 -3.70 -20.75 8.52
C TYR A 72 -3.76 -20.98 7.00
N GLY A 73 -2.66 -20.78 6.27
CA GLY A 73 -2.63 -20.97 4.83
C GLY A 73 -2.70 -22.46 4.46
N ASN A 74 -3.78 -22.86 3.80
CA ASN A 74 -3.93 -24.20 3.22
C ASN A 74 -3.02 -24.43 1.99
N ASP A 75 -2.45 -23.36 1.43
CA ASP A 75 -1.52 -23.47 0.31
C ASP A 75 -0.09 -23.57 0.83
N ILE A 76 0.58 -24.68 0.50
CA ILE A 76 2.04 -24.80 0.50
C ILE A 76 2.56 -23.83 -0.57
N GLN A 77 2.56 -22.53 -0.28
CA GLN A 77 3.26 -21.55 -1.09
C GLN A 77 4.74 -21.90 -0.99
N HIS A 78 5.21 -22.63 -1.98
CA HIS A 78 6.63 -22.79 -2.23
C HIS A 78 7.23 -21.38 -2.25
N TYR A 79 8.18 -21.13 -1.35
CA TYR A 79 8.92 -19.88 -1.28
C TYR A 79 9.70 -19.65 -2.59
N GLY A 80 8.99 -19.20 -3.61
CA GLY A 80 9.55 -18.85 -4.90
C GLY A 80 10.28 -17.51 -4.81
N LEU A 81 11.23 -17.30 -5.72
CA LEU A 81 11.92 -16.01 -5.89
C LEU A 81 10.92 -14.83 -5.97
N GLN A 82 9.73 -15.04 -6.52
CA GLN A 82 8.64 -14.06 -6.59
C GLN A 82 8.25 -13.50 -5.23
N GLN A 83 7.97 -14.37 -4.25
CA GLN A 83 7.53 -13.96 -2.92
C GLN A 83 8.68 -13.29 -2.14
N GLN A 84 9.90 -13.78 -2.33
CA GLN A 84 11.09 -13.14 -1.74
C GLN A 84 11.30 -11.71 -2.27
N ILE A 85 11.16 -11.51 -3.59
CA ILE A 85 11.26 -10.19 -4.20
C ILE A 85 10.16 -9.27 -3.69
N LYS A 86 8.91 -9.74 -3.60
CA LYS A 86 7.79 -8.95 -3.03
C LYS A 86 8.05 -8.54 -1.59
N LEU A 87 8.48 -9.49 -0.75
CA LEU A 87 8.81 -9.21 0.66
C LEU A 87 9.92 -8.15 0.75
N LEU A 88 10.99 -8.33 -0.01
CA LEU A 88 12.09 -7.38 -0.03
C LEU A 88 11.64 -6.00 -0.50
N LEU A 89 10.79 -5.93 -1.53
CA LEU A 89 10.24 -4.67 -2.04
C LEU A 89 9.34 -3.97 -1.00
N THR A 90 8.54 -4.72 -0.24
CA THR A 90 7.74 -4.16 0.85
C THR A 90 8.58 -3.64 2.02
N ILE A 91 9.63 -4.36 2.40
CA ILE A 91 10.54 -3.93 3.47
C ILE A 91 11.22 -2.62 3.05
N ILE A 92 11.69 -2.54 1.80
CA ILE A 92 12.29 -1.31 1.28
C ILE A 92 11.28 -0.16 1.28
N HIS A 93 10.03 -0.40 0.88
CA HIS A 93 8.99 0.63 0.90
C HIS A 93 8.74 1.18 2.31
N TYR A 94 8.68 0.33 3.34
CA TYR A 94 8.50 0.78 4.71
C TYR A 94 9.72 1.50 5.30
N CYS A 95 10.94 1.13 4.88
CA CYS A 95 12.17 1.74 5.39
C CYS A 95 12.64 2.98 4.62
N GLU A 96 12.10 3.25 3.43
CA GLU A 96 12.56 4.30 2.52
C GLU A 96 12.64 5.67 3.19
N VAL A 97 11.53 6.17 3.72
CA VAL A 97 11.45 7.51 4.31
C VAL A 97 12.39 7.64 5.52
N PHE A 98 12.48 6.59 6.32
CA PHE A 98 13.41 6.56 7.46
C PHE A 98 14.87 6.66 7.00
N VAL A 99 15.28 5.87 6.02
CA VAL A 99 16.64 5.90 5.45
C VAL A 99 16.94 7.28 4.86
N GLU A 100 15.99 7.86 4.12
CA GLU A 100 16.14 9.19 3.52
C GLU A 100 16.34 10.29 4.56
N LEU A 101 15.62 10.24 5.67
CA LEU A 101 15.77 11.22 6.76
C LEU A 101 17.09 11.05 7.50
N VAL A 102 17.52 9.81 7.76
CA VAL A 102 18.83 9.52 8.38
C VAL A 102 19.97 10.03 7.50
N VAL A 103 19.87 9.79 6.19
CA VAL A 103 20.86 10.24 5.21
C VAL A 103 20.84 11.76 5.05
N LYS A 104 19.66 12.40 5.02
CA LYS A 104 19.54 13.87 5.00
C LYS A 104 20.24 14.50 6.20
N ASN A 105 20.14 13.89 7.37
CA ASN A 105 20.80 14.39 8.59
C ASN A 105 22.33 14.20 8.57
N ARG A 106 22.84 13.08 8.03
CA ARG A 106 24.30 12.78 8.02
C ARG A 106 25.07 13.34 6.83
N TRP A 107 24.49 13.27 5.64
CA TRP A 107 25.15 13.61 4.35
C TRP A 107 24.48 14.77 3.60
N GLY A 108 23.53 15.45 4.24
CA GLY A 108 22.84 16.61 3.68
C GLY A 108 21.98 16.27 2.45
N ASN A 109 21.59 17.30 1.72
CA ASN A 109 20.61 17.16 0.63
C ASN A 109 21.17 16.33 -0.54
N LYS A 110 22.46 16.45 -0.87
CA LYS A 110 23.09 15.67 -1.95
C LYS A 110 23.03 14.17 -1.67
N GLY A 111 23.30 13.76 -0.42
CA GLY A 111 23.18 12.36 0.02
C GLY A 111 21.73 11.85 -0.05
N LYS A 112 20.75 12.68 0.34
CA LYS A 112 19.33 12.32 0.25
C LYS A 112 18.97 11.91 -1.19
N TRP A 113 19.32 12.73 -2.18
CA TRP A 113 18.99 12.48 -3.57
C TRP A 113 19.74 11.30 -4.19
N THR A 114 21.00 11.05 -3.78
CA THR A 114 21.73 9.87 -4.27
C THR A 114 21.07 8.59 -3.76
N VAL A 115 20.79 8.50 -2.47
CA VAL A 115 20.15 7.31 -1.88
C VAL A 115 18.72 7.10 -2.40
N ALA A 116 17.92 8.16 -2.50
CA ALA A 116 16.59 8.10 -3.10
C ALA A 116 16.63 7.58 -4.55
N THR A 117 17.64 8.00 -5.34
CA THR A 117 17.83 7.51 -6.71
C THR A 117 18.18 6.02 -6.73
N PHE A 118 19.09 5.56 -5.87
CA PHE A 118 19.44 4.14 -5.77
C PHE A 118 18.26 3.28 -5.34
N LEU A 119 17.52 3.69 -4.31
CA LEU A 119 16.31 2.99 -3.86
C LEU A 119 15.28 2.91 -4.97
N GLN A 120 15.06 3.99 -5.71
CA GLN A 120 14.06 4.02 -6.76
C GLN A 120 14.45 3.16 -7.96
N ILE A 121 15.72 3.15 -8.37
CA ILE A 121 16.24 2.25 -9.41
C ILE A 121 16.07 0.80 -8.98
N PHE A 122 16.39 0.49 -7.72
CA PHE A 122 16.25 -0.86 -7.18
C PHE A 122 14.78 -1.32 -7.16
N LYS A 123 13.85 -0.46 -6.74
CA LYS A 123 12.40 -0.76 -6.80
C LYS A 123 11.92 -0.96 -8.23
N CYS A 124 12.37 -0.11 -9.15
CA CYS A 124 12.01 -0.20 -10.55
C CYS A 124 12.51 -1.49 -11.19
N SER A 125 13.77 -1.89 -10.91
CA SER A 125 14.34 -3.12 -11.46
C SER A 125 13.63 -4.37 -10.93
N SER A 126 13.35 -4.41 -9.63
CA SER A 126 12.60 -5.51 -9.01
C SER A 126 11.15 -5.60 -9.52
N ALA A 127 10.47 -4.47 -9.71
CA ALA A 127 9.14 -4.43 -10.32
C ALA A 127 9.14 -4.88 -11.80
N ILE A 128 10.15 -4.49 -12.59
CA ILE A 128 10.34 -4.97 -13.97
C ILE A 128 10.56 -6.48 -13.99
N ILE A 129 11.38 -7.01 -13.08
CA ILE A 129 11.59 -8.47 -12.96
C ILE A 129 10.26 -9.18 -12.64
N LEU A 130 9.44 -8.61 -11.76
CA LEU A 130 8.10 -9.14 -11.46
C LEU A 130 7.19 -9.14 -12.69
N LEU A 131 7.17 -8.04 -13.44
CA LEU A 131 6.35 -7.90 -14.64
C LEU A 131 6.74 -8.91 -15.74
N TYR A 132 8.03 -9.01 -16.07
CA TYR A 132 8.47 -9.85 -17.19
C TYR A 132 8.54 -11.34 -16.86
N ARG A 133 8.94 -11.70 -15.63
CA ARG A 133 9.13 -13.10 -15.24
C ARG A 133 7.86 -13.76 -14.71
N PHE A 134 7.02 -13.00 -13.99
CA PHE A 134 5.86 -13.54 -13.30
C PHE A 134 4.52 -13.05 -13.87
N LYS A 135 4.53 -12.11 -14.83
CA LYS A 135 3.34 -11.59 -15.53
C LYS A 135 2.23 -11.12 -14.58
N GLU A 136 2.60 -10.60 -13.42
CA GLU A 136 1.64 -10.07 -12.46
C GLU A 136 1.14 -8.71 -12.95
N LEU A 137 -0.16 -8.64 -13.20
CA LEU A 137 -0.84 -7.43 -13.64
C LEU A 137 -2.06 -7.26 -12.75
N PRO A 138 -2.29 -6.08 -12.15
CA PRO A 138 -1.39 -4.96 -11.84
C PRO A 138 -0.51 -5.21 -10.60
N ILE A 139 0.63 -4.51 -10.49
CA ILE A 139 1.51 -4.59 -9.32
C ILE A 139 0.92 -3.78 -8.17
N GLN A 140 0.37 -4.46 -7.16
CA GLN A 140 -0.16 -3.82 -5.96
C GLN A 140 0.90 -3.01 -5.22
N HIS A 141 0.56 -1.79 -4.79
CA HIS A 141 1.35 -1.03 -3.80
C HIS A 141 0.64 -1.05 -2.44
N PRO A 142 1.20 -1.54 -1.33
CA PRO A 142 2.45 -2.29 -1.21
C PRO A 142 2.39 -3.67 -1.94
N PRO A 143 3.55 -4.18 -2.41
CA PRO A 143 3.65 -5.46 -3.16
C PRO A 143 3.11 -6.70 -2.45
N VAL A 144 3.02 -6.66 -1.12
CA VAL A 144 2.28 -7.64 -0.33
C VAL A 144 1.08 -6.89 0.25
N PRO A 145 -0.15 -7.24 -0.15
CA PRO A 145 -1.33 -6.65 0.47
C PRO A 145 -1.33 -6.97 1.96
N THR A 146 -1.67 -5.98 2.78
CA THR A 146 -1.92 -6.22 4.22
C THR A 146 -2.95 -7.32 4.34
N LEU A 147 -2.66 -8.36 5.12
CA LEU A 147 -3.57 -9.48 5.21
C LEU A 147 -4.90 -9.02 5.78
N GLN A 148 -5.96 -9.22 5.03
CA GLN A 148 -7.31 -9.10 5.55
C GLN A 148 -7.60 -10.34 6.38
N ARG A 149 -7.07 -10.38 7.61
CA ARG A 149 -7.17 -11.50 8.55
C ARG A 149 -8.63 -11.97 8.73
N LYS A 150 -9.58 -11.04 8.67
CA LYS A 150 -11.02 -11.31 8.64
C LYS A 150 -11.46 -12.18 7.46
N LYS A 151 -10.98 -11.90 6.24
CA LYS A 151 -11.28 -12.71 5.04
C LYS A 151 -10.68 -14.11 5.10
N ILE A 152 -9.56 -14.31 5.78
CA ILE A 152 -8.97 -15.65 5.95
C ILE A 152 -9.81 -16.47 6.92
N ILE A 153 -10.24 -15.86 8.04
CA ILE A 153 -11.13 -16.52 9.02
C ILE A 153 -12.50 -16.82 8.38
N GLU A 154 -13.09 -15.86 7.68
CA GLU A 154 -14.32 -16.06 6.90
C GLU A 154 -14.13 -17.10 5.78
N GLY A 155 -12.95 -17.10 5.15
CA GLY A 155 -12.52 -18.07 4.15
C GLY A 155 -12.53 -19.50 4.67
N ILE A 156 -11.95 -19.72 5.85
CA ILE A 156 -11.95 -21.02 6.55
C ILE A 156 -13.37 -21.44 6.93
N ASP A 157 -14.21 -20.50 7.39
CA ASP A 157 -15.63 -20.77 7.64
C ASP A 157 -16.39 -21.13 6.34
N THR A 158 -16.06 -20.50 5.21
CA THR A 158 -16.64 -20.85 3.91
C THR A 158 -16.10 -22.16 3.34
N ASP A 159 -14.85 -22.53 3.60
CA ASP A 159 -14.23 -23.78 3.14
C ASP A 159 -14.76 -24.98 3.94
N ASN A 160 -14.99 -24.81 5.25
CA ASN A 160 -15.79 -25.74 6.04
C ASN A 160 -17.24 -25.84 5.53
N LYS A 161 -17.79 -24.75 4.96
CA LYS A 161 -19.08 -24.72 4.27
C LYS A 161 -19.00 -25.14 2.80
N SER A 162 -17.86 -25.54 2.24
CA SER A 162 -17.77 -25.99 0.82
C SER A 162 -18.69 -27.19 0.56
N ASN A 163 -18.89 -28.04 1.56
CA ASN A 163 -19.89 -29.12 1.59
C ASN A 163 -21.35 -28.63 1.41
N SER A 164 -21.59 -27.33 1.59
CA SER A 164 -22.89 -26.69 1.41
C SER A 164 -23.10 -26.02 0.06
N PHE A 165 -22.18 -26.15 -0.89
CA PHE A 165 -22.36 -25.64 -2.26
C PHE A 165 -22.39 -26.80 -3.27
N PHE A 166 -23.07 -26.61 -4.40
CA PHE A 166 -23.07 -27.56 -5.50
C PHE A 166 -23.08 -26.83 -6.84
N THR A 167 -22.41 -27.38 -7.84
CA THR A 167 -22.41 -26.87 -9.20
C THR A 167 -23.50 -27.55 -10.02
N LEU A 168 -24.29 -26.75 -10.76
CA LEU A 168 -25.26 -27.25 -11.70
C LEU A 168 -24.55 -27.86 -12.92
N ARG A 169 -24.77 -29.16 -13.18
CA ARG A 169 -24.11 -29.90 -14.26
C ARG A 169 -24.23 -29.28 -15.66
N ARG A 170 -25.32 -28.56 -15.95
CA ARG A 170 -25.60 -27.99 -17.28
C ARG A 170 -25.19 -26.53 -17.43
N SER A 171 -25.26 -25.75 -16.37
CA SER A 171 -25.02 -24.30 -16.41
C SER A 171 -23.69 -23.90 -15.81
N GLY A 172 -23.00 -24.81 -15.11
CA GLY A 172 -21.77 -24.52 -14.37
C GLY A 172 -21.97 -23.59 -13.17
N ARG A 173 -23.18 -23.07 -12.94
CA ARG A 173 -23.47 -22.14 -11.85
C ARG A 173 -23.35 -22.84 -10.50
N VAL A 174 -22.60 -22.22 -9.59
CA VAL A 174 -22.46 -22.65 -8.20
C VAL A 174 -23.68 -22.16 -7.42
N LEU A 175 -24.42 -23.06 -6.79
CA LEU A 175 -25.55 -22.76 -5.92
C LEU A 175 -25.27 -23.19 -4.48
N ARG A 176 -25.85 -22.46 -3.52
CA ARG A 176 -25.85 -22.84 -2.10
C ARG A 176 -26.94 -23.90 -1.86
N ARG A 177 -26.58 -24.98 -1.16
CA ARG A 177 -27.51 -25.97 -0.61
C ARG A 177 -28.30 -25.36 0.54
N VAL A 178 -29.50 -25.88 0.77
CA VAL A 178 -30.38 -25.41 1.86
C VAL A 178 -29.70 -25.59 3.23
N ASP A 179 -28.97 -26.69 3.42
CA ASP A 179 -28.37 -27.06 4.71
C ASP A 179 -27.21 -26.18 5.18
N GLY A 180 -26.57 -25.41 4.29
CA GLY A 180 -25.55 -24.42 4.69
C GLY A 180 -25.97 -22.99 4.43
N ALA A 181 -27.27 -22.73 4.35
CA ALA A 181 -27.76 -21.36 4.38
C ALA A 181 -27.42 -20.70 5.73
N PRO A 182 -26.87 -19.47 5.74
CA PRO A 182 -26.75 -18.72 6.96
C PRO A 182 -28.15 -18.46 7.55
N PRO A 183 -28.26 -18.24 8.88
CA PRO A 183 -29.52 -17.86 9.51
C PRO A 183 -30.11 -16.64 8.82
N ILE A 184 -31.45 -16.55 8.78
CA ILE A 184 -32.20 -15.55 8.00
C ILE A 184 -31.71 -14.10 8.19
N ALA A 185 -31.22 -13.75 9.37
CA ALA A 185 -30.69 -12.42 9.67
C ALA A 185 -29.36 -12.08 8.95
N LEU A 186 -28.60 -13.08 8.52
CA LEU A 186 -27.29 -12.95 7.84
C LEU A 186 -27.35 -13.42 6.38
N ARG A 187 -28.55 -13.54 5.81
CA ARG A 187 -28.75 -14.02 4.45
C ARG A 187 -28.61 -12.88 3.45
N ASP A 188 -27.46 -12.81 2.78
CA ASP A 188 -27.29 -11.99 1.61
C ASP A 188 -27.84 -12.71 0.36
N TRP A 189 -28.61 -11.99 -0.45
CA TRP A 189 -29.19 -12.48 -1.71
C TRP A 189 -28.29 -12.21 -2.92
N GLU A 190 -27.04 -11.82 -2.68
CA GLU A 190 -26.07 -11.62 -3.74
C GLU A 190 -25.69 -12.96 -4.39
N PRO A 191 -25.61 -13.02 -5.73
CA PRO A 191 -25.14 -14.21 -6.42
C PRO A 191 -23.71 -14.54 -5.97
N ILE A 192 -23.43 -15.82 -5.78
CA ILE A 192 -22.09 -16.29 -5.44
C ILE A 192 -21.19 -15.97 -6.63
N ASN A 193 -20.19 -15.11 -6.42
CA ASN A 193 -19.15 -14.84 -7.40
C ASN A 193 -18.28 -16.10 -7.53
N ALA A 194 -18.73 -17.06 -8.34
CA ALA A 194 -17.83 -18.07 -8.87
C ALA A 194 -16.73 -17.30 -9.59
N LYS A 195 -15.46 -17.59 -9.27
CA LYS A 195 -14.32 -16.98 -9.96
C LYS A 195 -14.53 -17.21 -11.45
N ASP A 196 -14.84 -16.13 -12.16
CA ASP A 196 -15.02 -16.14 -13.60
C ASP A 196 -13.63 -16.34 -14.22
N ASP A 197 -13.18 -17.58 -14.29
CA ASP A 197 -12.05 -17.99 -15.11
C ASP A 197 -12.52 -18.00 -16.57
N LEU A 198 -12.87 -16.83 -17.10
CA LEU A 198 -13.03 -16.62 -18.54
C LEU A 198 -11.62 -16.45 -19.13
N PRO A 199 -11.14 -17.37 -19.98
CA PRO A 199 -9.92 -17.15 -20.75
C PRO A 199 -10.26 -16.18 -21.88
N MET A 200 -10.37 -14.89 -21.56
CA MET A 200 -10.44 -13.87 -22.61
C MET A 200 -9.04 -13.64 -23.16
N ASN A 201 -8.95 -13.62 -24.49
CA ASN A 201 -7.76 -13.29 -25.24
C ASN A 201 -7.44 -11.80 -24.98
N ILE A 202 -6.76 -11.54 -23.88
CA ILE A 202 -6.34 -10.20 -23.46
C ILE A 202 -5.28 -9.73 -24.46
N ASP A 203 -5.39 -8.50 -24.97
CA ASP A 203 -4.24 -7.80 -25.56
C ASP A 203 -3.26 -7.45 -24.43
N ILE A 204 -2.54 -8.49 -23.95
CA ILE A 204 -1.63 -8.43 -22.80
C ILE A 204 -0.56 -7.37 -23.06
N LYS A 205 -0.24 -7.10 -24.33
CA LYS A 205 0.75 -6.11 -24.75
C LYS A 205 0.40 -4.70 -24.27
N ASP A 206 -0.84 -4.26 -24.43
CA ASP A 206 -1.25 -2.90 -24.05
C ASP A 206 -1.29 -2.74 -22.53
N LEU A 207 -1.74 -3.79 -21.82
CA LEU A 207 -1.75 -3.81 -20.35
C LEU A 207 -0.33 -3.86 -19.77
N MET A 208 0.57 -4.64 -20.38
CA MET A 208 1.99 -4.67 -20.01
C MET A 208 2.67 -3.33 -20.25
N GLN A 209 2.35 -2.63 -21.35
CA GLN A 209 2.87 -1.30 -21.62
C GLN A 209 2.36 -0.27 -20.61
N ALA A 210 1.07 -0.34 -20.25
CA ALA A 210 0.48 0.54 -19.24
C ALA A 210 1.18 0.37 -17.87
N GLU A 211 1.45 -0.88 -17.47
CA GLU A 211 2.13 -1.20 -16.23
C GLU A 211 3.62 -0.80 -16.28
N LEU A 212 4.32 -1.08 -17.37
CA LEU A 212 5.72 -0.68 -17.56
C LEU A 212 5.87 0.85 -17.43
N LEU A 213 4.98 1.61 -18.06
CA LEU A 213 4.99 3.07 -18.01
C LEU A 213 4.76 3.58 -16.57
N HIS A 214 3.89 2.91 -15.82
CA HIS A 214 3.65 3.23 -14.41
C HIS A 214 4.88 2.93 -13.54
N ILE A 215 5.52 1.77 -13.73
CA ILE A 215 6.73 1.37 -12.97
C ILE A 215 7.91 2.31 -13.25
N LEU A 216 8.10 2.72 -14.50
CA LEU A 216 9.21 3.58 -14.92
C LEU A 216 9.04 5.03 -14.47
N LYS A 217 7.80 5.47 -14.19
CA LYS A 217 7.47 6.85 -13.83
C LYS A 217 8.42 7.47 -12.81
N PRO A 218 8.72 6.87 -11.65
CA PRO A 218 9.49 7.58 -10.63
C PRO A 218 10.96 7.77 -11.05
N VAL A 219 11.51 6.83 -11.86
CA VAL A 219 12.86 6.94 -12.43
C VAL A 219 12.89 8.02 -13.51
N ILE A 220 11.88 8.06 -14.38
CA ILE A 220 11.77 9.11 -15.41
C ILE A 220 11.59 10.48 -14.74
N HIS A 221 10.80 10.57 -13.67
CA HIS A 221 10.65 11.79 -12.89
C HIS A 221 11.97 12.24 -12.26
N LEU A 222 12.73 11.33 -11.63
CA LEU A 222 14.06 11.64 -11.10
C LEU A 222 15.03 12.13 -12.18
N ALA A 223 15.01 11.51 -13.36
CA ALA A 223 15.80 11.97 -14.50
C ALA A 223 15.37 13.37 -14.96
N ALA A 224 14.06 13.62 -15.07
CA ALA A 224 13.53 14.93 -15.40
C ALA A 224 13.89 15.99 -14.35
N MET A 225 13.88 15.62 -13.08
CA MET A 225 14.29 16.48 -11.96
C MET A 225 15.78 16.86 -12.03
N ARG A 226 16.63 15.94 -12.48
CA ARG A 226 18.06 16.18 -12.69
C ARG A 226 18.35 17.10 -13.88
N LEU A 227 17.55 17.01 -14.94
CA LEU A 227 17.73 17.80 -16.17
C LEU A 227 17.07 19.19 -16.08
N PHE A 228 15.83 19.26 -15.61
CA PHE A 228 15.03 20.49 -15.61
C PHE A 228 15.01 21.21 -14.26
N GLY A 229 15.54 20.58 -13.20
CA GLY A 229 15.56 21.12 -11.85
C GLY A 229 14.31 20.80 -11.04
N THR A 230 14.45 20.90 -9.72
CA THR A 230 13.47 20.42 -8.71
C THR A 230 12.20 21.25 -8.58
N LYS A 231 12.17 22.45 -9.16
CA LYS A 231 11.04 23.39 -9.11
C LYS A 231 10.43 23.67 -10.47
N SER A 232 10.85 22.95 -11.52
CA SER A 232 10.37 23.20 -12.87
C SER A 232 8.99 22.60 -13.10
N TRP A 233 8.15 23.29 -13.87
CA TRP A 233 6.87 22.75 -14.36
C TRP A 233 7.08 21.61 -15.36
N LYS A 234 8.24 21.54 -16.01
CA LYS A 234 8.55 20.51 -17.01
C LYS A 234 8.54 19.11 -16.40
N GLN A 235 9.26 18.89 -15.30
CA GLN A 235 9.26 17.60 -14.59
C GLN A 235 7.84 17.20 -14.11
N TRP A 236 7.03 18.19 -13.72
CA TRP A 236 5.68 17.95 -13.23
C TRP A 236 4.75 17.52 -14.38
N LEU A 237 4.78 18.24 -15.50
CA LEU A 237 4.00 17.87 -16.68
C LEU A 237 4.44 16.52 -17.27
N VAL A 238 5.74 16.23 -17.31
CA VAL A 238 6.25 14.94 -17.81
C VAL A 238 5.62 13.78 -17.05
N ALA A 239 5.69 13.79 -15.72
CA ALA A 239 5.23 12.65 -14.98
C ALA A 239 3.70 12.66 -14.74
N LEU A 240 3.00 13.79 -14.93
CA LEU A 240 1.54 13.82 -15.07
C LEU A 240 1.14 13.18 -16.40
N GLY A 241 1.85 13.51 -17.47
CA GLY A 241 1.64 12.94 -18.80
C GLY A 241 1.79 11.42 -18.80
N ILE A 242 2.83 10.90 -18.15
CA ILE A 242 3.06 9.45 -17.98
C ILE A 242 1.86 8.76 -17.31
N ASP A 243 1.32 9.35 -16.23
CA ASP A 243 0.13 8.80 -15.55
C ASP A 243 -1.11 8.85 -16.42
N LEU A 244 -1.37 9.96 -17.11
CA LEU A 244 -2.53 10.07 -18.00
C LEU A 244 -2.43 9.08 -19.17
N MET A 245 -1.25 8.85 -19.72
CA MET A 245 -1.02 7.86 -20.77
C MET A 245 -1.26 6.44 -20.25
N SER A 246 -0.72 6.12 -19.07
CA SER A 246 -0.95 4.83 -18.41
C SER A 246 -2.46 4.60 -18.13
N PHE A 247 -3.18 5.60 -17.62
CA PHE A 247 -4.62 5.49 -17.37
C PHE A 247 -5.48 5.43 -18.61
N ARG A 248 -5.08 6.08 -19.71
CA ARG A 248 -5.78 5.93 -20.99
C ARG A 248 -5.74 4.48 -21.46
N LEU A 249 -4.58 3.83 -21.37
CA LEU A 249 -4.41 2.41 -21.70
C LEU A 249 -5.23 1.51 -20.75
N TYR A 250 -5.21 1.75 -19.43
CA TYR A 250 -6.05 0.98 -18.49
C TYR A 250 -7.55 1.17 -18.73
N ASN A 251 -7.99 2.39 -19.06
CA ASN A 251 -9.42 2.67 -19.29
C ASN A 251 -9.95 1.95 -20.53
N GLN A 252 -9.13 1.78 -21.57
CA GLN A 252 -9.50 1.00 -22.75
C GLN A 252 -9.78 -0.47 -22.38
N GLN A 253 -9.03 -1.02 -21.42
CA GLN A 253 -9.14 -2.40 -20.96
C GLN A 253 -10.01 -2.55 -19.69
N PHE A 254 -10.73 -1.52 -19.26
CA PHE A 254 -11.47 -1.49 -17.98
C PHE A 254 -12.50 -2.62 -17.84
N LYS A 255 -13.15 -3.01 -18.95
CA LYS A 255 -14.17 -4.07 -18.96
C LYS A 255 -13.59 -5.46 -18.68
N VAL A 256 -12.33 -5.69 -19.02
CA VAL A 256 -11.64 -6.99 -18.90
C VAL A 256 -10.98 -7.17 -17.52
N LEU A 257 -10.77 -6.07 -16.79
CA LEU A 257 -10.10 -6.09 -15.49
C LEU A 257 -10.99 -6.68 -14.40
N SER A 258 -10.41 -7.53 -13.55
CA SER A 258 -11.01 -8.08 -12.33
C SER A 258 -11.32 -6.98 -11.31
N HIS A 259 -12.27 -7.25 -10.41
CA HIS A 259 -12.70 -6.29 -9.38
C HIS A 259 -11.52 -5.78 -8.53
N GLU A 260 -10.61 -6.65 -8.13
CA GLU A 260 -9.43 -6.26 -7.33
C GLU A 260 -8.48 -5.33 -8.11
N GLN A 261 -8.31 -5.60 -9.41
CA GLN A 261 -7.48 -4.77 -10.29
C GLN A 261 -8.09 -3.39 -10.51
N ARG A 262 -9.43 -3.31 -10.62
CA ARG A 262 -10.16 -2.05 -10.73
C ARG A 262 -10.03 -1.19 -9.48
N LEU A 263 -10.11 -1.81 -8.30
CA LEU A 263 -9.87 -1.11 -7.04
C LEU A 263 -8.47 -0.51 -7.01
N GLU A 264 -7.47 -1.26 -7.44
CA GLU A 264 -6.10 -0.73 -7.49
C GLU A 264 -5.96 0.46 -8.45
N ILE A 265 -6.51 0.35 -9.66
CA ILE A 265 -6.49 1.45 -10.63
C ILE A 265 -7.24 2.68 -10.08
N SER A 266 -8.35 2.47 -9.37
CA SER A 266 -9.09 3.57 -8.73
C SER A 266 -8.24 4.30 -7.70
N ARG A 267 -7.47 3.56 -6.88
CA ARG A 267 -6.53 4.16 -5.93
C ARG A 267 -5.43 4.94 -6.64
N ARG A 268 -4.86 4.39 -7.73
CA ARG A 268 -3.86 5.10 -8.56
C ARG A 268 -4.44 6.40 -9.13
N LYS A 269 -5.71 6.40 -9.57
CA LYS A 269 -6.42 7.61 -10.02
C LYS A 269 -6.63 8.62 -8.90
N LEU A 270 -6.98 8.19 -7.69
CA LEU A 270 -7.06 9.08 -6.52
C LEU A 270 -5.70 9.72 -6.20
N GLY A 271 -4.60 9.01 -6.49
CA GLY A 271 -3.24 9.55 -6.44
C GLY A 271 -3.01 10.78 -7.33
N LEU A 272 -3.79 10.99 -8.39
CA LEU A 272 -3.72 12.22 -9.19
C LEU A 272 -4.12 13.47 -8.39
N VAL A 273 -5.02 13.34 -7.43
CA VAL A 273 -5.41 14.46 -6.56
C VAL A 273 -4.20 14.94 -5.74
N LEU A 274 -3.32 14.02 -5.36
CA LEU A 274 -2.09 14.35 -4.63
C LEU A 274 -1.10 15.18 -5.45
N TYR A 275 -1.27 15.33 -6.76
CA TYR A 275 -0.46 16.24 -7.58
C TYR A 275 -0.61 17.71 -7.16
N LEU A 276 -1.76 18.06 -6.55
CA LEU A 276 -1.99 19.39 -5.99
C LEU A 276 -1.03 19.70 -4.83
N LEU A 277 -0.62 18.67 -4.08
CA LEU A 277 0.30 18.77 -2.94
C LEU A 277 1.79 18.65 -3.36
N ARG A 278 2.07 18.44 -4.65
CA ARG A 278 3.44 18.31 -5.16
C ARG A 278 3.94 19.64 -5.72
N SER A 279 5.23 19.92 -5.51
CA SER A 279 5.92 21.04 -6.15
C SER A 279 6.03 20.80 -7.67
N PRO A 280 5.84 21.80 -8.54
CA PRO A 280 5.71 23.24 -8.26
C PRO A 280 4.28 23.75 -7.98
N MET A 281 3.25 22.95 -8.28
CA MET A 281 1.85 23.35 -8.13
C MET A 281 1.52 23.76 -6.68
N TYR A 282 2.02 23.01 -5.70
CA TYR A 282 1.86 23.33 -4.29
C TYR A 282 2.45 24.69 -3.92
N ASN A 283 3.75 24.89 -4.18
CA ASN A 283 4.46 26.12 -3.81
C ASN A 283 3.95 27.37 -4.55
N GLY A 284 3.36 27.20 -5.74
CA GLY A 284 2.84 28.31 -6.53
C GLY A 284 1.41 28.71 -6.16
N TYR A 285 0.50 27.72 -6.09
CA TYR A 285 -0.94 27.98 -6.02
C TYR A 285 -1.60 27.22 -4.87
N SER A 286 -1.47 25.89 -4.81
CA SER A 286 -2.29 25.08 -3.91
C SER A 286 -2.02 25.36 -2.43
N GLN A 287 -0.78 25.72 -2.05
CA GLN A 287 -0.44 25.99 -0.65
C GLN A 287 -1.32 27.10 -0.07
N ARG A 288 -1.44 28.24 -0.76
CA ARG A 288 -2.24 29.38 -0.29
C ARG A 288 -3.72 29.01 -0.20
N VAL A 289 -4.24 28.34 -1.24
CA VAL A 289 -5.65 27.93 -1.26
C VAL A 289 -5.96 26.96 -0.12
N ILE A 290 -5.08 26.01 0.15
CA ILE A 290 -5.28 25.03 1.25
C ILE A 290 -5.17 25.72 2.61
N GLU A 291 -4.19 26.59 2.82
CA GLU A 291 -4.02 27.32 4.07
C GLU A 291 -5.20 28.26 4.34
N GLU A 292 -5.65 29.04 3.34
CA GLU A 292 -6.78 29.96 3.47
C GLU A 292 -8.10 29.22 3.73
N THR A 293 -8.33 28.09 3.04
CA THR A 293 -9.53 27.28 3.26
C THR A 293 -9.53 26.62 4.64
N LEU A 294 -8.38 26.12 5.11
CA LEU A 294 -8.24 25.57 6.47
C LEU A 294 -8.41 26.66 7.53
N GLN A 295 -7.85 27.85 7.33
CA GLN A 295 -8.03 28.99 8.24
C GLN A 295 -9.49 29.47 8.25
N SER A 296 -10.16 29.49 7.09
CA SER A 296 -11.59 29.81 7.00
C SER A 296 -12.45 28.77 7.72
N ALA A 297 -12.14 27.48 7.57
CA ALA A 297 -12.84 26.40 8.28
C ALA A 297 -12.61 26.47 9.80
N SER A 298 -11.38 26.74 10.21
CA SER A 298 -10.97 26.91 11.61
C SER A 298 -11.69 28.09 12.29
N SER A 299 -11.79 29.22 11.58
CA SER A 299 -12.43 30.44 12.11
C SER A 299 -13.95 30.36 12.15
N LYS A 300 -14.58 29.59 11.25
CA LYS A 300 -16.05 29.43 11.21
C LYS A 300 -16.58 28.41 12.21
N ILE A 301 -15.80 27.38 12.55
CA ILE A 301 -16.26 26.27 13.41
C ILE A 301 -15.26 26.11 14.57
N PRO A 302 -15.62 26.46 15.83
CA PRO A 302 -14.69 26.46 16.95
C PRO A 302 -14.07 25.09 17.24
N MET A 303 -14.79 23.99 16.99
CA MET A 303 -14.26 22.62 17.14
C MET A 303 -13.24 22.26 16.05
N MET A 304 -13.38 22.83 14.85
CA MET A 304 -12.50 22.56 13.72
C MET A 304 -11.09 23.13 13.94
N SER A 305 -10.97 24.17 14.78
CA SER A 305 -9.67 24.75 15.15
C SER A 305 -8.70 23.74 15.79
N PHE A 306 -9.21 22.74 16.53
CA PHE A 306 -8.36 21.70 17.12
C PHE A 306 -7.73 20.77 16.07
N ILE A 307 -8.37 20.63 14.91
CA ILE A 307 -7.92 19.74 13.82
C ILE A 307 -7.11 20.54 12.79
N CYS A 308 -7.62 21.69 12.36
CA CYS A 308 -6.98 22.53 11.34
C CYS A 308 -5.66 23.13 11.82
N GLY A 309 -5.53 23.51 13.10
CA GLY A 309 -4.30 24.11 13.64
C GLY A 309 -3.06 23.23 13.44
N PRO A 310 -3.06 21.97 13.93
CA PRO A 310 -1.98 21.04 13.67
C PRO A 310 -1.75 20.80 12.16
N ILE A 311 -2.81 20.62 11.37
CA ILE A 311 -2.67 20.35 9.94
C ILE A 311 -1.92 21.49 9.24
N ILE A 312 -2.28 22.75 9.47
CA ILE A 312 -1.62 23.91 8.86
C ILE A 312 -0.13 23.94 9.23
N GLN A 313 0.20 23.72 10.50
CA GLN A 313 1.58 23.75 10.99
C GLN A 313 2.45 22.64 10.37
N TYR A 314 1.86 21.45 10.20
CA TYR A 314 2.58 20.29 9.69
C TYR A 314 2.54 20.15 8.17
N LEU A 315 1.61 20.80 7.46
CA LEU A 315 1.41 20.61 6.01
C LEU A 315 2.70 20.80 5.20
N SER A 316 3.44 21.89 5.47
CA SER A 316 4.72 22.14 4.80
C SER A 316 5.78 21.08 5.13
N HIS A 317 5.74 20.51 6.34
CA HIS A 317 6.66 19.45 6.73
C HIS A 317 6.33 18.13 6.02
N TRP A 318 5.05 17.77 5.95
CA TRP A 318 4.59 16.57 5.23
C TRP A 318 4.90 16.69 3.74
N GLN A 319 4.79 17.90 3.18
CA GLN A 319 5.14 18.18 1.80
C GLN A 319 6.62 17.87 1.48
N ASP A 320 7.56 18.31 2.33
CA ASP A 320 9.00 18.07 2.13
C ASP A 320 9.42 16.61 2.36
N ILE A 321 8.72 15.90 3.26
CA ILE A 321 9.02 14.48 3.56
C ILE A 321 8.40 13.53 2.53
N TYR A 322 7.11 13.66 2.23
CA TYR A 322 6.38 12.61 1.48
C TYR A 322 6.07 12.98 0.03
N PHE A 323 5.85 14.27 -0.26
CA PHE A 323 5.33 14.70 -1.57
C PHE A 323 6.43 15.15 -2.54
N TYR A 324 7.69 14.98 -2.18
CA TYR A 324 8.80 15.33 -3.05
C TYR A 324 9.09 14.25 -4.11
N MET A 325 8.76 12.98 -3.82
CA MET A 325 8.93 11.84 -4.73
C MET A 325 7.63 11.44 -5.40
N TRP A 326 7.78 10.94 -6.63
CA TRP A 326 6.68 10.52 -7.49
C TRP A 326 6.51 9.01 -7.50
N ALA A 327 7.11 8.35 -6.52
CA ALA A 327 6.86 6.96 -6.20
C ALA A 327 5.41 6.81 -5.72
N SER A 328 4.72 5.86 -6.34
CA SER A 328 3.36 5.40 -6.07
C SER A 328 3.25 4.64 -4.76
#